data_AF-A0A0G1B406-F1
#
_entry.id   AF-A0A0G1B406-F1
#
_cell.length_a   1.000
_cell.length_b   1.000
_cell.length_c   1.000
_cell.angle_alpha   90.00
_cell.angle_beta   90.00
_cell.angle_gamma   90.00
#
_symmetry.space_group_name_H-M   'P 1'
#
loop_
_entity.id
_entity.type
_entity.pdbx_description
1 polymer ?
#
loop_
_entity_poly.entity_id
_entity_poly.type
_entity_poly.pdbx_seq_one_letter_code
_entity_poly.pdbx_strand_id
1 'polypeptide(L)'
;MNSAQPKIIRQSAEERKKMVEDVVLRGMSVNEVTRLYNVSRKTYAKWKKRYNAHTDCELNDANPKGVQHHRGAKPEAYDQVMELVKSNPSFSSRKISENLKFIGGHGVQNILKRLNLSTYEQRMNYANSFVSISPVLPPIVRSVPVSNPKTDLIRVFTISLASGVLISGFFVALASLYGESASVGHVFGISFALLALLLGTFFFLYSTKYYITLALVLS
;
A
#
# COMPACT_ATOMS: atom_id res chain seq x y z
N MET A 1 24.44 -21.41 -19.03
CA MET A 1 24.35 -21.42 -17.56
C MET A 1 23.76 -20.09 -17.10
N ASN A 2 22.47 -20.07 -16.73
CA ASN A 2 21.82 -18.87 -16.20
C ASN A 2 22.33 -18.61 -14.79
N SER A 3 23.30 -17.70 -14.66
CA SER A 3 23.71 -17.17 -13.36
C SER A 3 22.61 -16.25 -12.85
N ALA A 4 21.68 -16.80 -12.08
CA ALA A 4 20.71 -16.03 -11.33
C ALA A 4 21.49 -15.00 -10.49
N GLN A 5 21.32 -13.72 -10.80
CA GLN A 5 21.93 -12.62 -10.04
C GLN A 5 21.51 -12.78 -8.56
N PRO A 6 22.46 -12.92 -7.62
CA PRO A 6 22.12 -13.14 -6.23
C PRO A 6 21.40 -11.91 -5.70
N LYS A 7 20.20 -12.14 -5.16
CA LYS A 7 19.37 -11.13 -4.51
C LYS A 7 20.22 -10.36 -3.48
N ILE A 8 20.25 -9.04 -3.59
CA ILE A 8 20.95 -8.18 -2.62
C ILE A 8 20.19 -8.28 -1.29
N ILE A 9 20.74 -9.03 -0.34
CA ILE A 9 20.19 -9.15 1.01
C ILE A 9 20.59 -7.90 1.80
N ARG A 10 19.62 -7.24 2.42
CA ARG A 10 19.89 -6.10 3.30
C ARG A 10 20.54 -6.63 4.58
N GLN A 11 21.83 -6.36 4.74
CA GLN A 11 22.58 -6.83 5.90
C GLN A 11 22.18 -6.12 7.18
N SER A 12 22.12 -6.89 8.26
CA SER A 12 21.96 -6.39 9.63
C SER A 12 23.19 -5.59 10.06
N ALA A 13 23.08 -4.81 11.14
CA ALA A 13 24.23 -4.07 11.67
C ALA A 13 25.35 -5.00 12.16
N GLU A 14 24.99 -6.16 12.71
CA GLU A 14 25.92 -7.18 13.18
C GLU A 14 26.69 -7.82 12.03
N GLU A 15 26.00 -8.16 10.93
CA GLU A 15 26.66 -8.70 9.73
C GLU A 15 27.64 -7.70 9.14
N ARG A 16 27.28 -6.42 9.11
CA ARG A 16 28.18 -5.33 8.66
C ARG A 16 29.42 -5.24 9.54
N LYS A 17 29.25 -5.37 10.86
CA LYS A 17 30.36 -5.34 11.83
C LYS A 17 31.29 -6.52 11.60
N LYS A 18 30.75 -7.74 11.56
CA LYS A 18 31.50 -8.97 11.28
C LYS A 18 32.31 -8.88 9.99
N MET A 19 31.68 -8.36 8.92
CA MET A 19 32.35 -8.19 7.63
C MET A 19 33.55 -7.22 7.71
N VAL A 20 33.47 -6.14 8.50
CA VAL A 20 34.60 -5.22 8.68
C VAL A 20 35.69 -5.87 9.53
N GLU A 21 35.32 -6.58 10.59
CA GLU A 21 36.24 -7.31 11.48
C GLU A 21 36.98 -8.44 10.75
N ASP A 22 36.34 -9.14 9.82
CA ASP A 22 36.99 -10.17 8.98
C ASP A 22 38.17 -9.59 8.19
N VAL A 23 38.11 -8.33 7.78
CA VAL A 23 39.24 -7.67 7.10
C VAL A 23 40.24 -7.06 8.11
N VAL A 24 39.74 -6.37 9.15
CA VAL A 24 40.59 -5.60 10.07
C VAL A 24 41.30 -6.49 11.07
N LEU A 25 40.60 -7.46 11.66
CA LEU A 25 41.11 -8.34 12.71
C LEU A 25 41.67 -9.65 12.14
N ARG A 26 41.00 -10.23 11.13
CA ARG A 26 41.40 -11.53 10.55
C ARG A 26 42.29 -11.42 9.31
N GLY A 27 42.50 -10.21 8.80
CA GLY A 27 43.38 -9.96 7.65
C GLY A 27 42.88 -10.52 6.31
N MET A 28 41.59 -10.84 6.19
CA MET A 28 41.03 -11.32 4.91
C MET A 28 41.10 -10.24 3.83
N SER A 29 41.19 -10.65 2.56
CA SER A 29 41.22 -9.69 1.47
C SER A 29 39.86 -9.02 1.27
N VAL A 30 39.85 -7.72 0.96
CA VAL A 30 38.59 -6.97 0.71
C VAL A 30 37.77 -7.60 -0.41
N ASN A 31 38.41 -8.12 -1.46
CA ASN A 31 37.75 -8.77 -2.59
C ASN A 31 37.06 -10.07 -2.17
N GLU A 32 37.70 -10.87 -1.33
CA GLU A 32 37.14 -12.12 -0.82
C GLU A 32 35.94 -11.86 0.08
N VAL A 33 36.07 -10.94 1.03
CA VAL A 33 35.00 -10.58 1.97
C VAL A 33 33.81 -9.96 1.24
N THR A 34 34.03 -9.04 0.30
CA THR A 34 32.94 -8.44 -0.47
C THR A 34 32.20 -9.46 -1.35
N ARG A 35 32.91 -10.48 -1.87
CA ARG A 35 32.29 -11.61 -2.58
C ARG A 35 31.50 -12.52 -1.63
N LEU A 36 32.06 -12.84 -0.46
CA LEU A 36 31.44 -13.72 0.55
C LEU A 36 30.11 -13.15 1.06
N TYR A 37 30.07 -11.85 1.36
CA TYR A 37 28.88 -11.18 1.89
C TYR A 37 27.97 -10.60 0.80
N ASN A 38 28.30 -10.76 -0.49
CA ASN A 38 27.58 -10.19 -1.63
C ASN A 38 27.38 -8.65 -1.51
N VAL A 39 28.47 -7.93 -1.19
CA VAL A 39 28.48 -6.48 -0.97
C VAL A 39 29.36 -5.79 -1.99
N SER A 40 28.94 -4.63 -2.49
CA SER A 40 29.83 -3.84 -3.34
C SER A 40 31.03 -3.30 -2.54
N ARG A 41 32.22 -3.26 -3.15
CA ARG A 41 33.43 -2.66 -2.54
C ARG A 41 33.18 -1.24 -2.03
N LYS A 42 32.35 -0.45 -2.71
CA LYS A 42 31.94 0.90 -2.31
C LYS A 42 31.17 0.92 -0.99
N THR A 43 30.22 -0.01 -0.83
CA THR A 43 29.44 -0.17 0.41
C THR A 43 30.33 -0.60 1.57
N TYR A 44 31.21 -1.58 1.33
CA TYR A 44 32.21 -2.00 2.32
C TYR A 44 33.09 -0.82 2.75
N ALA A 45 33.65 -0.06 1.82
CA ALA A 45 34.51 1.09 2.13
C ALA A 45 33.77 2.14 2.97
N LYS A 46 32.50 2.40 2.69
CA LYS A 46 31.63 3.27 3.49
C LYS A 46 31.49 2.78 4.94
N TRP A 47 31.28 1.49 5.14
CA TRP A 47 31.15 0.91 6.48
C TRP A 47 32.49 0.84 7.22
N LYS A 48 33.58 0.47 6.56
CA LYS A 48 34.94 0.53 7.14
C LYS A 48 35.28 1.94 7.64
N LYS A 49 34.96 2.97 6.84
CA LYS A 49 35.16 4.37 7.25
C LYS A 49 34.37 4.73 8.52
N ARG A 50 33.15 4.22 8.67
CA ARG A 50 32.33 4.45 9.88
C ARG A 50 32.86 3.69 11.09
N TYR A 51 33.24 2.43 10.91
CA TYR A 51 33.81 1.59 11.96
C TYR A 51 35.12 2.18 12.51
N ASN A 52 35.96 2.74 11.65
CA ASN A 52 37.18 3.42 12.10
C ASN A 52 36.91 4.75 12.83
N ALA A 53 35.78 5.40 12.56
CA ALA A 53 35.39 6.65 13.21
C ALA A 53 34.68 6.42 14.56
N HIS A 54 33.96 5.30 14.70
CA HIS A 54 33.22 4.93 15.90
C HIS A 54 33.44 3.45 16.22
N THR A 55 33.96 3.17 17.41
CA THR A 55 34.56 1.88 17.76
C THR A 55 33.62 0.68 17.72
N ASP A 56 32.29 0.85 17.84
CA ASP A 56 31.41 -0.33 17.93
C ASP A 56 29.91 -0.17 17.54
N CYS A 57 29.32 1.03 17.57
CA CYS A 57 27.84 1.11 17.72
C CYS A 57 27.04 1.61 16.50
N GLU A 58 27.68 2.08 15.42
CA GLU A 58 26.99 2.93 14.42
C GLU A 58 27.02 2.42 12.97
N LEU A 59 27.13 1.10 12.76
CA LEU A 59 26.91 0.53 11.42
C LEU A 59 25.42 0.45 11.03
N ASN A 60 24.54 0.95 11.90
CA ASN A 60 23.13 1.15 11.61
C ASN A 60 22.91 2.13 10.45
N ASP A 61 21.79 1.97 9.74
CA ASP A 61 21.39 2.94 8.74
C ASP A 61 21.00 4.25 9.43
N ALA A 62 21.85 5.27 9.32
CA ALA A 62 21.64 6.62 9.84
C ALA A 62 20.55 7.42 9.07
N ASN A 63 19.58 6.75 8.46
CA ASN A 63 18.47 7.45 7.83
C ASN A 63 17.55 7.95 8.94
N PRO A 64 17.42 9.28 9.14
CA PRO A 64 16.56 9.81 10.17
C PRO A 64 15.14 9.31 9.95
N LYS A 65 14.45 8.92 11.03
CA LYS A 65 13.09 8.40 10.98
C LYS A 65 12.15 9.34 11.73
N GLY A 66 10.85 9.19 11.47
CA GLY A 66 9.85 9.89 12.26
C GLY A 66 9.86 11.41 12.00
N VAL A 67 10.00 12.17 13.09
CA VAL A 67 10.02 13.64 13.12
C VAL A 67 11.36 14.19 12.61
N GLN A 68 12.44 13.43 12.77
CA GLN A 68 13.78 13.83 12.31
C GLN A 68 13.95 13.72 10.79
N HIS A 69 13.05 13.00 10.10
CA HIS A 69 13.09 12.89 8.66
C HIS A 69 12.67 14.23 8.04
N HIS A 70 13.38 14.73 7.03
CA HIS A 70 13.08 16.00 6.36
C HIS A 70 11.65 16.08 5.76
N ARG A 71 11.06 14.94 5.40
CA ARG A 71 9.64 14.80 4.99
C ARG A 71 8.69 14.36 6.12
N GLY A 72 9.20 14.27 7.34
CA GLY A 72 8.41 13.95 8.51
C GLY A 72 7.43 15.07 8.82
N ALA A 73 6.33 14.73 9.49
CA ALA A 73 5.46 15.75 10.06
C ALA A 73 6.23 16.53 11.11
N LYS A 74 6.11 17.87 11.07
CA LYS A 74 6.73 18.75 12.06
C LYS A 74 6.06 18.59 13.44
N PRO A 75 6.72 18.89 14.56
CA PRO A 75 6.14 18.78 15.90
C PRO A 75 4.79 19.49 16.05
N GLU A 76 4.63 20.67 15.44
CA GLU A 76 3.39 21.45 15.52
C GLU A 76 2.19 20.70 14.93
N ALA A 77 2.44 19.87 13.90
CA ALA A 77 1.41 19.03 13.30
C ALA A 77 0.94 17.92 14.25
N TYR A 78 1.81 17.42 15.12
CA TYR A 78 1.42 16.43 16.14
C TYR A 78 0.50 17.07 17.17
N ASP A 79 0.87 18.24 17.66
CA ASP A 79 0.11 18.97 18.68
C ASP A 79 -1.29 19.32 18.19
N GLN A 80 -1.40 19.86 16.97
CA GLN A 80 -2.68 20.20 16.36
C GLN A 80 -3.56 18.97 16.07
N VAL A 81 -2.95 17.84 15.67
CA VAL A 81 -3.70 16.57 15.53
C VAL A 81 -4.21 16.10 16.89
N MET A 82 -3.38 16.13 17.94
CA MET A 82 -3.80 15.72 19.28
C MET A 82 -4.91 16.60 19.84
N GLU A 83 -4.83 17.92 19.63
CA GLU A 83 -5.85 18.89 20.04
C GLU A 83 -7.20 18.64 19.34
N LEU A 84 -7.17 18.36 18.03
CA LEU A 84 -8.36 17.96 17.30
C LEU A 84 -8.93 16.62 17.76
N VAL A 85 -8.08 15.65 18.12
CA VAL A 85 -8.54 14.37 18.66
C VAL A 85 -9.17 14.54 20.04
N LYS A 86 -8.61 15.40 20.91
CA LYS A 86 -9.18 15.71 22.23
C LYS A 86 -10.56 16.35 22.12
N SER A 87 -10.71 17.32 21.23
CA SER A 87 -11.97 18.03 21.04
C SER A 87 -13.00 17.22 20.25
N ASN A 88 -12.58 16.38 19.31
CA ASN A 88 -13.45 15.68 18.36
C ASN A 88 -12.97 14.23 18.09
N PRO A 89 -13.06 13.31 19.08
CA PRO A 89 -12.53 11.95 18.93
C PRO A 89 -13.21 11.14 17.80
N SER A 90 -14.43 11.52 17.41
CA SER A 90 -15.20 10.90 16.32
C SER A 90 -14.66 11.17 14.92
N PHE A 91 -13.76 12.14 14.74
CA PHE A 91 -13.26 12.49 13.42
C PHE A 91 -12.40 11.37 12.84
N SER A 92 -12.57 11.11 11.54
CA SER A 92 -11.69 10.22 10.78
C SER A 92 -10.40 10.93 10.38
N SER A 93 -9.36 10.20 9.99
CA SER A 93 -8.10 10.79 9.53
C SER A 93 -8.29 11.75 8.35
N ARG A 94 -9.25 11.46 7.47
CA ARG A 94 -9.66 12.37 6.39
C ARG A 94 -10.26 13.67 6.94
N LYS A 95 -11.23 13.57 7.84
CA LYS A 95 -11.89 14.75 8.43
C LYS A 95 -10.91 15.62 9.22
N ILE A 96 -9.96 15.00 9.92
CA ILE A 96 -8.87 15.72 10.60
C ILE A 96 -7.99 16.44 9.57
N SER A 97 -7.59 15.79 8.48
CA SER A 97 -6.79 16.44 7.43
C SER A 97 -7.51 17.60 6.73
N GLU A 98 -8.83 17.48 6.51
CA GLU A 98 -9.66 18.56 5.94
C GLU A 98 -9.72 19.79 6.86
N ASN A 99 -9.66 19.60 8.19
CA ASN A 99 -9.61 20.68 9.17
C ASN A 99 -8.24 21.37 9.23
N LEU A 100 -7.15 20.60 9.13
CA LEU A 100 -5.80 21.15 9.23
C LEU A 100 -5.27 21.79 7.94
N LYS A 101 -5.72 21.35 6.76
CA LYS A 101 -5.34 21.85 5.40
C LYS A 101 -3.86 21.78 5.01
N PHE A 102 -2.90 21.86 5.94
CA PHE A 102 -1.45 21.78 5.64
C PHE A 102 -0.89 20.34 5.64
N ILE A 103 -1.68 19.36 6.10
CA ILE A 103 -1.28 17.94 6.16
C ILE A 103 -2.32 17.07 5.45
N GLY A 104 -1.86 16.23 4.52
CA GLY A 104 -2.72 15.30 3.81
C GLY A 104 -3.20 14.12 4.68
N GLY A 105 -4.26 13.43 4.25
CA GLY A 105 -4.88 12.32 5.00
C GLY A 105 -3.91 11.19 5.36
N HIS A 106 -2.97 10.83 4.47
CA HIS A 106 -1.93 9.84 4.78
C HIS A 106 -0.95 10.32 5.86
N GLY A 107 -0.63 11.62 5.89
CA GLY A 107 0.21 12.22 6.92
C GLY A 107 -0.45 12.11 8.30
N VAL A 108 -1.72 12.51 8.39
CA VAL A 108 -2.52 12.38 9.61
C VAL A 108 -2.62 10.91 10.05
N GLN A 109 -2.92 9.98 9.14
CA GLN A 109 -3.00 8.55 9.47
C GLN A 109 -1.68 8.03 10.05
N ASN A 110 -0.54 8.47 9.53
CA ASN A 110 0.78 8.07 10.03
C ASN A 110 1.07 8.65 11.41
N ILE A 111 0.67 9.91 11.68
CA ILE A 111 0.76 10.51 13.02
C ILE A 111 -0.09 9.70 14.00
N LEU A 112 -1.36 9.45 13.66
CA LEU A 112 -2.28 8.68 14.51
C LEU A 112 -1.75 7.26 14.79
N LYS A 113 -1.17 6.57 13.80
CA LYS A 113 -0.53 5.27 14.01
C LYS A 113 0.64 5.34 15.00
N ARG A 114 1.50 6.37 14.90
CA ARG A 114 2.65 6.55 15.81
C ARG A 114 2.22 6.85 17.25
N LEU A 115 1.07 7.50 17.42
CA LEU A 115 0.50 7.84 18.73
C LEU A 115 -0.44 6.76 19.28
N ASN A 116 -0.63 5.64 18.57
CA ASN A 116 -1.65 4.62 18.88
C ASN A 116 -3.09 5.18 18.97
N LEU A 117 -3.42 6.14 18.09
CA LEU A 117 -4.72 6.82 17.96
C LEU A 117 -5.41 6.54 16.61
N SER A 118 -5.06 5.43 15.98
CA SER A 118 -5.50 5.08 14.62
C SER A 118 -6.97 4.68 14.55
N THR A 119 -7.51 4.06 15.60
CA THR A 119 -8.92 3.64 15.66
C THR A 119 -9.79 4.68 16.37
N TYR A 120 -11.09 4.62 16.12
CA TYR A 120 -12.06 5.47 16.80
C TYR A 120 -12.02 5.26 18.33
N GLU A 121 -11.99 4.01 18.77
CA GLU A 121 -11.92 3.65 20.20
C GLU A 121 -10.66 4.21 20.87
N GLN A 122 -9.51 4.11 20.20
CA GLN A 122 -8.26 4.69 20.70
C GLN A 122 -8.36 6.21 20.90
N ARG A 123 -8.95 6.92 19.93
CA ARG A 123 -9.17 8.38 20.02
C ARG A 123 -10.15 8.74 21.12
N MET A 124 -11.23 7.97 21.29
CA MET A 124 -12.22 8.18 22.34
C MET A 124 -11.61 8.00 23.73
N ASN A 125 -10.86 6.91 23.93
CA ASN A 125 -10.17 6.65 25.20
C ASN A 125 -9.14 7.74 25.51
N TYR A 126 -8.41 8.20 24.50
CA TYR A 126 -7.48 9.30 24.64
C TYR A 126 -8.18 10.63 24.98
N ALA A 127 -9.32 10.95 24.38
CA ALA A 127 -10.07 12.17 24.73
C ALA A 127 -10.64 12.08 26.16
N ASN A 128 -11.18 10.92 26.55
CA ASN A 128 -11.76 10.68 27.87
C ASN A 128 -10.74 10.81 29.01
N SER A 129 -9.46 10.52 28.79
CA SER A 129 -8.43 10.70 29.82
C SER A 129 -8.14 12.16 30.18
N PHE A 130 -8.59 13.12 29.35
CA PHE A 130 -8.47 14.56 29.63
C PHE A 130 -9.76 15.19 30.16
N VAL A 131 -10.89 14.50 30.09
CA VAL A 131 -12.11 14.96 30.74
C VAL A 131 -11.95 14.67 32.23
N SER A 132 -11.47 15.67 32.98
CA SER A 132 -11.46 15.61 34.44
C SER A 132 -12.86 15.23 34.91
N ILE A 133 -12.95 14.10 35.61
CA ILE A 133 -14.21 13.55 36.13
C ILE A 133 -14.77 14.55 37.14
N SER A 134 -15.51 15.55 36.67
CA SER A 134 -16.57 16.12 37.50
C SER A 134 -17.56 14.98 37.72
N PRO A 135 -18.05 14.73 38.94
CA PRO A 135 -19.05 13.70 39.18
C PRO A 135 -20.33 14.06 38.43
N VAL A 136 -20.44 13.54 37.20
CA VAL A 136 -21.59 13.73 36.32
C VAL A 136 -22.61 12.65 36.68
N LEU A 137 -23.82 13.09 37.03
CA LEU A 137 -25.02 12.27 37.18
C LEU A 137 -25.17 11.28 36.01
N PRO A 138 -25.71 10.07 36.24
CA PRO A 138 -25.72 9.02 35.23
C PRO A 138 -26.32 9.51 33.91
N PRO A 139 -25.62 9.32 32.78
CA PRO A 139 -26.05 9.85 31.50
C PRO A 139 -27.33 9.14 31.06
N ILE A 140 -28.33 9.93 30.67
CA ILE A 140 -29.51 9.45 29.95
C ILE A 140 -28.99 8.86 28.63
N VAL A 141 -29.05 7.53 28.52
CA VAL A 141 -28.63 6.77 27.33
C VAL A 141 -29.55 7.16 26.17
N ARG A 142 -29.12 8.11 25.34
CA ARG A 142 -29.73 8.32 24.02
C ARG A 142 -29.10 7.34 23.06
N SER A 143 -29.86 6.32 22.67
CA SER A 143 -29.49 5.39 21.62
C SER A 143 -29.25 6.15 20.32
N VAL A 144 -28.00 6.25 19.89
CA VAL A 144 -27.67 6.76 18.57
C VAL A 144 -28.05 5.68 17.55
N PRO A 145 -28.86 5.97 16.54
CA PRO A 145 -29.18 5.00 15.51
C PRO A 145 -27.90 4.60 14.76
N VAL A 146 -27.54 3.33 14.83
CA VAL A 146 -26.46 2.73 14.04
C VAL A 146 -26.88 2.76 12.58
N SER A 147 -26.30 3.68 11.80
CA SER A 147 -26.49 3.68 10.35
C SER A 147 -25.69 2.52 9.77
N ASN A 148 -26.34 1.36 9.60
CA ASN A 148 -25.77 0.27 8.81
C ASN A 148 -25.55 0.80 7.37
N PRO A 149 -24.33 0.67 6.81
CA PRO A 149 -24.13 0.93 5.39
C PRO A 149 -24.98 -0.10 4.65
N LYS A 150 -26.13 0.34 4.12
CA LYS A 150 -26.92 -0.46 3.19
C LYS A 150 -26.10 -0.57 1.92
N THR A 151 -25.21 -1.55 1.86
CA THR A 151 -24.74 -2.03 0.57
C THR A 151 -25.97 -2.42 -0.21
N ASP A 152 -26.15 -1.77 -1.36
CA ASP A 152 -27.32 -1.95 -2.19
C ASP A 152 -27.22 -3.34 -2.86
N LEU A 153 -27.55 -4.37 -2.08
CA LEU A 153 -27.54 -5.78 -2.47
C LEU A 153 -28.37 -5.98 -3.75
N ILE A 154 -29.40 -5.17 -3.95
CA ILE A 154 -30.24 -5.17 -5.14
C ILE A 154 -29.43 -4.74 -6.37
N ARG A 155 -28.57 -3.72 -6.24
CA ARG A 155 -27.70 -3.28 -7.34
C ARG A 155 -26.64 -4.32 -7.71
N VAL A 156 -26.04 -4.98 -6.72
CA VAL A 156 -25.07 -6.06 -6.97
C VAL A 156 -25.77 -7.27 -7.62
N PHE A 157 -26.96 -7.61 -7.13
CA PHE A 157 -27.76 -8.71 -7.65
C PHE A 157 -28.23 -8.48 -9.09
N THR A 158 -28.73 -7.28 -9.41
CA THR A 158 -29.20 -6.94 -10.76
C THR A 158 -28.07 -6.94 -11.80
N ILE A 159 -26.88 -6.42 -11.46
CA ILE A 159 -25.71 -6.49 -12.34
C ILE A 159 -25.28 -7.94 -12.59
N SER A 160 -25.26 -8.77 -11.53
CA SER A 160 -24.91 -10.19 -11.64
C SER A 160 -25.90 -10.95 -12.53
N LEU A 161 -27.20 -10.74 -12.34
CA LEU A 161 -28.25 -11.40 -13.12
C LEU A 161 -28.18 -11.02 -14.61
N ALA A 162 -28.04 -9.74 -14.92
CA ALA A 162 -27.93 -9.27 -16.31
C ALA A 162 -26.70 -9.86 -17.02
N SER A 163 -25.56 -9.93 -16.32
CA SER A 163 -24.34 -10.54 -16.86
C SER A 163 -24.51 -12.04 -17.12
N GLY A 164 -25.20 -12.76 -16.23
CA GLY A 164 -25.48 -14.19 -16.38
C GLY A 164 -26.34 -14.51 -17.61
N VAL A 165 -27.40 -13.73 -17.86
CA VAL A 165 -28.28 -13.90 -19.02
C VAL A 165 -27.52 -13.68 -20.33
N LEU A 166 -26.68 -12.65 -20.40
CA LEU A 166 -25.88 -12.36 -21.59
C LEU A 166 -24.85 -13.46 -21.87
N ILE A 167 -24.16 -13.94 -20.84
CA ILE A 167 -23.17 -15.02 -20.98
C ILE A 167 -23.86 -16.31 -21.43
N SER A 168 -24.99 -16.67 -20.82
CA SER A 168 -25.74 -17.86 -21.19
C SER A 168 -26.24 -17.80 -22.64
N GLY A 169 -26.83 -16.66 -23.06
CA GLY A 169 -27.28 -16.47 -24.44
C GLY A 169 -26.14 -16.55 -25.46
N PHE A 170 -24.96 -16.02 -25.13
CA PHE A 170 -23.78 -16.13 -25.97
C PHE A 170 -23.34 -17.58 -26.18
N PHE A 171 -23.28 -18.40 -25.13
CA PHE A 171 -22.92 -19.82 -25.26
C PHE A 171 -23.96 -20.64 -26.03
N VAL A 172 -25.25 -20.35 -25.87
CA VAL A 172 -26.32 -21.00 -26.65
C VAL A 172 -26.17 -20.68 -28.13
N ALA A 173 -25.95 -19.40 -28.47
CA ALA A 173 -25.72 -18.98 -29.86
C ALA A 173 -24.43 -19.60 -30.44
N LEU A 174 -23.39 -19.75 -29.63
CA LEU A 174 -22.17 -20.44 -30.02
C LEU A 174 -22.45 -21.91 -30.35
N ALA A 175 -23.17 -22.61 -29.46
CA ALA A 175 -23.51 -24.02 -29.63
C ALA A 175 -24.38 -24.26 -30.86
N SER A 176 -25.35 -23.38 -31.15
CA SER A 176 -26.16 -23.48 -32.38
C SER A 176 -25.31 -23.27 -33.63
N LEU A 177 -24.39 -22.31 -33.63
CA LEU A 177 -23.47 -22.06 -34.75
C LEU A 177 -22.54 -23.25 -35.04
N TYR A 178 -22.05 -23.92 -33.99
CA TYR A 178 -21.26 -25.14 -34.17
C TYR A 178 -22.13 -26.33 -34.59
N GLY A 179 -23.36 -26.44 -34.08
CA GLY A 179 -24.30 -27.53 -34.43
C GLY A 179 -24.75 -27.54 -35.89
N GLU A 180 -24.85 -26.37 -36.54
CA GLU A 180 -25.23 -26.24 -37.95
C GLU A 180 -24.06 -26.37 -38.93
N SER A 181 -22.83 -26.53 -38.42
CA SER A 181 -21.64 -26.54 -39.27
C SER A 181 -21.49 -27.87 -40.04
N ALA A 182 -21.81 -27.85 -41.34
CA ALA A 182 -21.73 -29.02 -42.22
C ALA A 182 -20.30 -29.33 -42.73
N SER A 183 -19.34 -28.42 -42.51
CA SER A 183 -17.98 -28.54 -43.02
C SER A 183 -16.95 -28.11 -41.96
N VAL A 184 -15.84 -28.86 -41.92
CA VAL A 184 -14.66 -28.55 -41.09
C VAL A 184 -14.15 -27.11 -41.36
N GLY A 185 -14.24 -26.64 -42.60
CA GLY A 185 -13.85 -25.27 -42.94
C GLY A 185 -14.68 -24.20 -42.22
N HIS A 186 -15.97 -24.45 -42.03
CA HIS A 186 -16.87 -23.52 -41.33
C HIS A 186 -16.52 -23.42 -39.84
N VAL A 187 -16.20 -24.56 -39.21
CA VAL A 187 -15.74 -24.64 -37.82
C VAL A 187 -14.47 -23.80 -37.60
N PHE A 188 -13.49 -23.90 -38.51
CA PHE A 188 -12.29 -23.07 -38.46
C PHE A 188 -12.60 -21.58 -38.64
N GLY A 189 -13.49 -21.24 -39.57
CA GLY A 189 -13.94 -19.86 -39.77
C GLY A 189 -14.56 -19.23 -38.53
N ILE A 190 -15.51 -19.93 -37.89
CA ILE A 190 -16.14 -19.49 -36.63
C ILE A 190 -15.09 -19.33 -35.52
N SER A 191 -14.19 -20.31 -35.37
CA SER A 191 -13.17 -20.28 -34.32
C SER A 191 -12.19 -19.11 -34.50
N PHE A 192 -11.79 -18.82 -35.74
CA PHE A 192 -10.94 -17.68 -36.06
C PHE A 192 -11.66 -16.35 -35.80
N ALA A 193 -12.94 -16.24 -36.18
CA ALA A 193 -13.74 -15.04 -35.92
C ALA A 193 -13.90 -14.77 -34.41
N LEU A 194 -14.12 -15.79 -33.60
CA LEU A 194 -14.19 -15.67 -32.13
C LEU A 194 -12.86 -15.22 -31.54
N LEU A 195 -11.75 -15.79 -32.01
CA LEU A 195 -10.41 -15.39 -31.57
C LEU A 195 -10.13 -13.92 -31.93
N ALA A 196 -10.48 -13.50 -33.15
CA ALA A 196 -10.32 -12.12 -33.60
C ALA A 196 -11.18 -11.15 -32.76
N LEU A 197 -12.44 -11.51 -32.49
CA LEU A 197 -13.34 -10.72 -31.64
C LEU A 197 -12.80 -10.59 -30.22
N LEU A 198 -12.29 -11.69 -29.65
CA LEU A 198 -11.69 -11.70 -28.31
C LEU A 198 -10.48 -10.76 -28.27
N LEU A 199 -9.51 -10.93 -29.18
CA LEU A 199 -8.32 -10.09 -29.26
C LEU A 199 -8.68 -8.61 -29.48
N GLY A 200 -9.62 -8.32 -30.36
CA GLY A 200 -10.12 -6.96 -30.62
C GLY A 200 -10.76 -6.34 -29.39
N THR A 201 -11.56 -7.10 -28.63
CA THR A 201 -12.18 -6.64 -27.38
C THR A 201 -11.14 -6.33 -26.32
N PHE A 202 -10.11 -7.18 -26.16
CA PHE A 202 -9.01 -6.90 -25.23
C PHE A 202 -8.25 -5.62 -25.60
N PHE A 203 -7.93 -5.45 -26.89
CA PHE A 203 -7.25 -4.24 -27.36
C PHE A 203 -8.12 -2.99 -27.16
N PHE A 204 -9.41 -3.08 -27.48
CA PHE A 204 -10.37 -2.01 -27.26
C PHE A 204 -10.41 -1.61 -25.79
N LEU A 205 -10.65 -2.55 -24.86
CA LEU A 205 -10.68 -2.27 -23.41
C LEU A 205 -9.37 -1.70 -22.88
N TYR A 206 -8.24 -2.20 -23.37
CA TYR A 206 -6.93 -1.64 -23.05
C TYR A 206 -6.81 -0.18 -23.52
N SER A 207 -7.26 0.11 -24.74
CA SER A 207 -7.24 1.46 -25.32
C SER A 207 -8.23 2.42 -24.67
N THR A 208 -9.37 1.93 -24.16
CA THR A 208 -10.41 2.75 -23.51
C THR A 208 -9.87 3.55 -22.35
N LYS A 209 -8.92 3.00 -21.57
CA LYS A 209 -8.24 3.74 -20.51
C LYS A 209 -7.54 5.00 -21.04
N TYR A 210 -6.88 4.89 -22.18
CA TYR A 210 -6.18 6.00 -22.82
C TYR A 210 -7.16 7.02 -23.41
N TYR A 211 -8.22 6.56 -24.07
CA TYR A 211 -9.26 7.45 -24.61
C TYR A 211 -9.99 8.24 -23.53
N ILE A 212 -10.34 7.60 -22.41
CA ILE A 212 -10.95 8.32 -21.26
C ILE A 212 -9.97 9.35 -20.69
N THR A 213 -8.69 9.01 -20.58
CA THR A 213 -7.68 9.96 -20.09
C THR A 213 -7.53 11.15 -21.03
N LEU A 214 -7.46 10.92 -22.35
CA LEU A 214 -7.41 11.98 -23.35
C LEU A 214 -8.66 12.85 -23.33
N ALA A 215 -9.85 12.24 -23.25
CA ALA A 215 -11.11 12.97 -23.17
C ALA A 215 -11.17 13.87 -21.92
N LEU A 216 -10.72 13.39 -20.76
CA LEU A 216 -10.68 14.16 -19.51
C LEU A 216 -9.64 15.29 -19.55
N VAL A 217 -8.51 15.09 -20.23
CA VAL A 217 -7.47 16.13 -20.37
C VAL A 217 -7.88 17.21 -21.37
N LEU A 218 -8.70 16.89 -22.36
CA LEU A 218 -9.18 17.82 -23.39
C LEU A 218 -10.51 18.50 -23.05
N SER A 219 -11.22 18.05 -22.01
CA SER A 219 -12.46 18.65 -21.49
C SER A 219 -12.21 19.74 -20.46
#